data_AF-A0A974PJ13-F1
#
_entry.id   AF-A0A974PJ13-F1
#
_cell.length_a   1.000
_cell.length_b   1.000
_cell.length_c   1.000
_cell.angle_alpha   90.00
_cell.angle_beta   90.00
_cell.angle_gamma   90.00
#
_symmetry.space_group_name_H-M   'P 1'
#
loop_
_entity.id
_entity.type
_entity.pdbx_description
1 polymer ?
#
loop_
_entity_poly.entity_id
_entity_poly.type
_entity_poly.pdbx_seq_one_letter_code
_entity_poly.pdbx_strand_id
1 'polypeptide(L)'
;MAGVAGGAFDGLFQDGMARLASHVARLRALASGLPPSDAGALLTLLRDAQAGLLLLRARSAGDLPAAAMAREAGRLCLTLDPARLARLPQPARLVAVEAQLLAGRIGARLMADATEPGKNEKPRRRPSRPRLHVVTPAP
;
A
#
# COMPACT_ATOMS: atom_id res chain seq x y z
N MET A 1 16.16 21.44 -9.91
CA MET A 1 14.71 21.33 -10.21
C MET A 1 14.24 19.92 -9.90
N ALA A 2 13.73 19.69 -8.69
CA ALA A 2 13.09 18.43 -8.30
C ALA A 2 11.71 18.83 -7.74
N GLY A 3 10.63 18.55 -8.46
CA GLY A 3 9.30 19.02 -8.04
C GLY A 3 8.10 18.53 -8.85
N VAL A 4 8.31 17.89 -10.01
CA VAL A 4 7.16 17.53 -10.89
C VAL A 4 6.58 16.15 -10.59
N ALA A 5 7.33 15.24 -9.94
CA ALA A 5 6.85 13.89 -9.64
C ALA A 5 5.91 13.79 -8.43
N GLY A 6 5.90 14.78 -7.53
CA GLY A 6 5.08 14.76 -6.30
C GLY A 6 3.58 15.01 -6.55
N GLY A 7 3.25 15.93 -7.47
CA GLY A 7 1.87 16.37 -7.67
C GLY A 7 0.90 15.30 -8.20
N ALA A 8 1.40 14.37 -9.04
CA ALA A 8 0.57 13.29 -9.59
C ALA A 8 0.25 12.21 -8.53
N PHE A 9 1.19 11.91 -7.62
CA PHE A 9 0.94 10.98 -6.52
C PHE A 9 0.02 11.61 -5.46
N ASP A 10 0.25 12.87 -5.10
CA ASP A 10 -0.56 13.56 -4.10
C ASP A 10 -2.04 13.63 -4.52
N GLY A 11 -2.31 13.85 -5.81
CA GLY A 11 -3.68 13.76 -6.35
C GLY A 11 -4.31 12.38 -6.19
N LEU A 12 -3.55 11.31 -6.48
CA LEU A 12 -4.01 9.93 -6.30
C LEU A 12 -4.24 9.58 -4.83
N PHE A 13 -3.37 10.06 -3.94
CA PHE A 13 -3.51 9.86 -2.51
C PHE A 13 -4.76 10.55 -1.95
N GLN A 14 -4.98 11.82 -2.29
CA GLN A 14 -6.14 12.58 -1.79
C GLN A 14 -7.46 12.03 -2.34
N ASP A 15 -7.57 11.76 -3.65
CA ASP A 15 -8.76 11.14 -4.25
C ASP A 15 -9.00 9.73 -3.66
N GLY A 16 -7.94 8.94 -3.51
CA GLY A 16 -8.03 7.61 -2.92
C GLY A 16 -8.56 7.62 -1.48
N MET A 17 -8.03 8.51 -0.63
CA MET A 17 -8.49 8.66 0.75
C MET A 17 -9.93 9.17 0.85
N ALA A 18 -10.32 10.13 0.01
CA ALA A 18 -11.70 10.63 -0.04
C ALA A 18 -12.70 9.54 -0.45
N ARG A 19 -12.34 8.73 -1.46
CA ARG A 19 -13.15 7.58 -1.87
C ARG A 19 -13.27 6.55 -0.75
N LEU A 20 -12.17 6.17 -0.09
CA LEU A 20 -12.21 5.24 1.04
C LEU A 20 -13.12 5.74 2.17
N ALA A 21 -13.03 7.03 2.52
CA ALA A 21 -13.91 7.62 3.54
C ALA A 21 -15.39 7.51 3.14
N SER A 22 -15.71 7.78 1.87
CA SER A 22 -17.06 7.60 1.32
C SER A 22 -17.52 6.14 1.37
N HIS A 23 -16.66 5.19 0.97
CA HIS A 23 -16.96 3.75 1.02
C HIS A 23 -17.18 3.25 2.45
N VAL A 24 -16.37 3.70 3.41
CA VAL A 24 -16.56 3.39 4.84
C VAL A 24 -17.89 3.92 5.36
N ALA A 25 -18.25 5.17 5.02
CA ALA A 25 -19.52 5.76 5.43
C ALA A 25 -20.72 4.99 4.85
N ARG A 26 -20.68 4.67 3.55
CA ARG A 26 -21.71 3.86 2.88
C ARG A 26 -21.81 2.45 3.48
N LEU A 27 -20.68 1.81 3.76
CA LEU A 27 -20.66 0.48 4.37
C LEU A 27 -21.24 0.50 5.78
N ARG A 28 -20.92 1.52 6.59
CA ARG A 28 -21.51 1.69 7.93
C ARG A 28 -23.02 1.85 7.88
N ALA A 29 -23.53 2.60 6.91
CA ALA A 29 -24.98 2.75 6.71
C ALA A 29 -25.67 1.43 6.34
N LEU A 30 -24.94 0.51 5.68
CA LEU A 30 -25.45 -0.79 5.25
C LEU A 30 -25.16 -1.92 6.24
N ALA A 31 -24.37 -1.67 7.29
CA ALA A 31 -23.80 -2.71 8.16
C ALA A 31 -24.87 -3.53 8.90
N SER A 32 -26.02 -2.93 9.24
CA SER A 32 -27.14 -3.63 9.90
C SER A 32 -27.83 -4.67 9.02
N GLY A 33 -27.71 -4.55 7.69
CA GLY A 33 -28.31 -5.47 6.72
C GLY A 33 -27.32 -6.48 6.12
N LEU A 34 -26.08 -6.52 6.62
CA LEU A 34 -25.03 -7.39 6.10
C LEU A 34 -24.69 -8.51 7.09
N PRO A 35 -24.44 -9.74 6.60
CA PRO A 35 -23.82 -10.77 7.42
C PRO A 35 -22.50 -10.26 8.02
N PRO A 36 -22.21 -10.52 9.32
CA PRO A 36 -20.99 -10.04 9.97
C PRO A 36 -19.70 -10.45 9.23
N SER A 37 -19.71 -11.64 8.63
CA SER A 37 -18.58 -12.13 7.83
C SER A 37 -18.35 -11.31 6.56
N ASP A 38 -19.40 -10.82 5.92
CA ASP A 38 -19.34 -10.00 4.69
C ASP A 38 -18.97 -8.56 5.00
N ALA A 39 -19.55 -7.98 6.05
CA ALA A 39 -19.15 -6.68 6.56
C ALA A 39 -17.68 -6.67 6.97
N GLY A 40 -17.22 -7.72 7.66
CA GLY A 40 -15.81 -7.89 8.05
C GLY A 40 -14.87 -7.94 6.85
N ALA A 41 -15.19 -8.72 5.81
CA ALA A 41 -14.37 -8.81 4.61
C ALA A 41 -14.26 -7.46 3.86
N LEU A 42 -15.37 -6.72 3.76
CA LEU A 42 -15.38 -5.39 3.14
C LEU A 42 -14.59 -4.36 3.96
N LEU A 43 -14.70 -4.41 5.29
CA LEU A 43 -13.91 -3.56 6.18
C LEU A 43 -12.40 -3.87 6.07
N THR A 44 -12.02 -5.14 6.01
CA THR A 44 -10.62 -5.54 5.80
C THR A 44 -10.10 -5.02 4.46
N LEU A 45 -10.86 -5.17 3.37
CA LEU A 45 -10.48 -4.63 2.06
C LEU A 45 -10.24 -3.12 2.11
N LEU A 46 -11.16 -2.36 2.73
CA LEU A 46 -11.04 -0.90 2.85
C LEU A 46 -9.85 -0.49 3.73
N ARG A 47 -9.61 -1.20 4.84
CA ARG A 47 -8.48 -0.96 5.73
C ARG A 47 -7.14 -1.24 5.02
N ASP A 48 -7.07 -2.34 4.29
CA ASP A 48 -5.83 -2.74 3.61
C ASP A 48 -5.58 -1.85 2.38
N ALA A 49 -6.63 -1.37 1.70
CA ALA A 49 -6.51 -0.33 0.69
C ALA A 49 -5.98 0.99 1.28
N GLN A 50 -6.47 1.40 2.45
CA GLN A 50 -5.94 2.56 3.17
C GLN A 50 -4.46 2.38 3.52
N ALA A 51 -4.09 1.20 4.07
CA ALA A 51 -2.71 0.88 4.36
C ALA A 51 -1.84 0.92 3.10
N GLY A 52 -2.33 0.43 1.97
CA GLY A 52 -1.66 0.51 0.68
C GLY A 52 -1.38 1.96 0.24
N LEU A 53 -2.35 2.88 0.37
CA LEU A 53 -2.12 4.30 0.09
C LEU A 53 -1.05 4.92 1.00
N LEU A 54 -1.02 4.52 2.28
CA LEU A 54 -0.01 4.99 3.23
C LEU A 54 1.39 4.44 2.90
N LEU A 55 1.51 3.18 2.48
CA LEU A 55 2.78 2.61 2.01
C LEU A 55 3.29 3.34 0.77
N LEU A 56 2.41 3.65 -0.18
CA LEU A 56 2.76 4.45 -1.36
C LEU A 56 3.26 5.84 -0.98
N ARG A 57 2.62 6.47 0.02
CA ARG A 57 3.04 7.79 0.53
C ARG A 57 4.39 7.74 1.22
N ALA A 58 4.63 6.72 2.05
CA ALA A 58 5.93 6.54 2.70
C ALA A 58 7.03 6.26 1.66
N ARG A 59 6.71 5.50 0.61
CA ARG A 59 7.63 5.24 -0.51
C ARG A 59 7.98 6.53 -1.28
N SER A 60 6.97 7.36 -1.59
CA SER A 60 7.18 8.61 -2.33
C SER A 60 7.93 9.67 -1.52
N ALA A 61 7.76 9.68 -0.19
CA ALA A 61 8.57 10.48 0.74
C ALA A 61 10.02 9.99 0.89
N GLY A 62 10.33 8.78 0.44
CA GLY A 62 11.65 8.16 0.60
C GLY A 62 11.88 7.49 1.96
N ASP A 63 10.84 7.39 2.78
CA ASP A 63 10.88 6.80 4.12
C ASP A 63 10.83 5.26 4.11
N LEU A 64 10.41 4.68 2.98
CA LEU A 64 10.23 3.23 2.83
C LEU A 64 11.07 2.67 1.67
N PRO A 65 12.03 1.76 1.94
CA PRO A 65 12.77 1.03 0.90
C PRO A 65 11.87 0.10 0.08
N ALA A 66 12.24 -0.17 -1.18
CA ALA A 66 11.43 -1.00 -2.09
C ALA A 66 11.22 -2.43 -1.56
N ALA A 67 12.26 -3.04 -0.97
CA ALA A 67 12.15 -4.38 -0.37
C ALA A 67 11.21 -4.43 0.84
N ALA A 68 11.21 -3.38 1.68
CA ALA A 68 10.29 -3.28 2.81
C ALA A 68 8.86 -3.08 2.32
N MET A 69 8.68 -2.23 1.31
CA MET A 69 7.40 -2.02 0.63
C MET A 69 6.84 -3.31 0.05
N ALA A 70 7.63 -4.09 -0.69
CA ALA A 70 7.20 -5.37 -1.26
C ALA A 70 6.69 -6.33 -0.18
N ARG A 71 7.41 -6.42 0.95
CA ARG A 71 7.04 -7.28 2.07
C ARG A 71 5.72 -6.84 2.73
N GLU A 72 5.55 -5.54 2.97
CA GLU A 72 4.32 -5.05 3.59
C GLU A 72 3.13 -5.11 2.63
N ALA A 73 3.34 -4.80 1.34
CA ALA A 73 2.32 -4.92 0.30
C ALA A 73 1.82 -6.36 0.15
N GLY A 74 2.71 -7.35 0.26
CA GLY A 74 2.35 -8.77 0.22
C GLY A 74 1.47 -9.26 1.37
N ARG A 75 1.29 -8.45 2.43
CA ARG A 75 0.40 -8.76 3.56
C ARG A 75 -1.00 -8.17 3.40
N LEU A 76 -1.23 -7.33 2.40
CA LEU A 76 -2.50 -6.62 2.20
C LEU A 76 -3.50 -7.50 1.44
N CYS A 77 -4.73 -7.58 1.95
CA CYS A 77 -5.85 -8.24 1.28
C CYS A 77 -6.58 -7.24 0.37
N LEU A 78 -6.05 -7.01 -0.83
CA LEU A 78 -6.61 -6.07 -1.83
C LEU A 78 -7.62 -6.69 -2.80
N THR A 79 -8.05 -7.91 -2.53
CA THR A 79 -8.99 -8.67 -3.36
C THR A 79 -10.12 -9.24 -2.53
N LEU A 80 -11.34 -9.08 -3.03
CA LEU A 80 -12.52 -9.74 -2.52
C LEU A 80 -12.82 -10.99 -3.35
N ASP A 81 -13.26 -12.05 -2.67
CA ASP A 81 -13.75 -13.27 -3.33
C ASP A 81 -14.94 -12.96 -4.27
N PRO A 82 -14.87 -13.30 -5.57
CA PRO A 82 -15.96 -13.09 -6.53
C PRO A 82 -17.28 -13.76 -6.11
N ALA A 83 -17.23 -14.93 -5.47
CA ALA A 83 -18.43 -15.62 -4.98
C ALA A 83 -19.11 -14.82 -3.86
N ARG A 84 -18.30 -14.18 -3.00
CA ARG A 84 -18.78 -13.25 -1.98
C ARG A 84 -19.41 -12.00 -2.60
N LEU A 85 -18.77 -11.43 -3.62
CA LEU A 85 -19.31 -10.27 -4.33
C LEU A 85 -20.69 -10.55 -4.94
N ALA A 86 -20.87 -11.72 -5.55
CA ALA A 86 -22.11 -12.12 -6.22
C ALA A 86 -23.31 -12.28 -5.26
N ARG A 87 -23.06 -12.64 -3.99
CA ARG A 87 -24.12 -12.84 -2.98
C ARG A 87 -24.46 -11.58 -2.18
N LEU A 88 -23.68 -10.51 -2.28
CA LEU A 88 -23.97 -9.26 -1.55
C LEU A 88 -25.30 -8.65 -2.00
N PRO A 89 -26.09 -8.06 -1.09
CA PRO A 89 -27.21 -7.21 -1.46
C PRO A 89 -26.77 -6.10 -2.42
N GLN A 90 -27.62 -5.74 -3.39
CA GLN A 90 -27.29 -4.76 -4.43
C GLN A 90 -26.58 -3.49 -3.93
N PRO A 91 -27.06 -2.78 -2.88
CA PRO A 91 -26.38 -1.57 -2.41
C PRO A 91 -24.96 -1.84 -1.87
N ALA A 92 -24.75 -2.95 -1.17
CA ALA A 92 -23.43 -3.32 -0.66
C ALA A 92 -22.51 -3.82 -1.78
N ARG A 93 -23.07 -4.48 -2.80
CA ARG A 93 -22.33 -4.94 -3.98
C ARG A 93 -21.73 -3.78 -4.76
N LEU A 94 -22.46 -2.68 -4.92
CA LEU A 94 -21.93 -1.47 -5.58
C LEU A 94 -20.73 -0.90 -4.82
N VAL A 95 -20.85 -0.75 -3.50
CA VAL A 95 -19.73 -0.32 -2.64
C VAL A 95 -18.54 -1.27 -2.77
N ALA A 96 -18.78 -2.58 -2.78
CA ALA A 96 -17.75 -3.60 -2.90
C ALA A 96 -17.02 -3.56 -4.25
N VAL A 97 -17.74 -3.39 -5.36
CA VAL A 97 -17.15 -3.25 -6.70
C VAL A 97 -16.28 -1.99 -6.79
N GLU A 98 -16.78 -0.86 -6.32
CA GLU A 98 -16.01 0.39 -6.33
C GLU A 98 -14.76 0.29 -5.44
N ALA A 99 -14.87 -0.32 -4.26
CA ALA A 99 -13.75 -0.59 -3.37
C ALA A 99 -12.73 -1.53 -4.02
N GLN A 100 -13.19 -2.57 -4.72
CA GLN A 100 -12.33 -3.53 -5.43
C GLN A 100 -11.55 -2.85 -6.57
N LEU A 101 -12.19 -1.94 -7.30
CA LEU A 101 -11.52 -1.15 -8.36
C LEU A 101 -10.47 -0.20 -7.78
N LEU A 102 -10.74 0.40 -6.62
CA LEU A 102 -9.76 1.23 -5.94
C LEU A 102 -8.59 0.39 -5.41
N ALA A 103 -8.88 -0.73 -4.75
CA ALA A 103 -7.88 -1.66 -4.23
C ALA A 103 -6.99 -2.23 -5.36
N GLY A 104 -7.57 -2.54 -6.52
CA GLY A 104 -6.83 -2.99 -7.70
C GLY A 104 -5.87 -1.93 -8.24
N ARG A 105 -6.29 -0.65 -8.30
CA ARG A 105 -5.40 0.46 -8.68
C ARG A 105 -4.25 0.64 -7.68
N ILE A 106 -4.54 0.54 -6.39
CA ILE A 106 -3.54 0.62 -5.32
C ILE A 106 -2.55 -0.55 -5.44
N GLY A 107 -3.04 -1.78 -5.61
CA GLY A 107 -2.22 -2.98 -5.77
C GLY A 107 -1.28 -2.90 -6.97
N ALA A 108 -1.78 -2.48 -8.13
CA ALA A 108 -0.97 -2.28 -9.33
C ALA A 108 0.15 -1.25 -9.09
N ARG A 109 -0.16 -0.15 -8.39
CA ARG A 109 0.83 0.88 -8.06
C ARG A 109 1.86 0.37 -7.05
N LEU A 110 1.43 -0.38 -6.03
CA LEU A 110 2.34 -0.98 -5.06
C LEU A 110 3.36 -1.91 -5.74
N MET A 111 2.92 -2.72 -6.70
CA MET A 111 3.81 -3.60 -7.45
C MET A 111 4.81 -2.83 -8.33
N ALA A 112 4.37 -1.75 -8.97
CA ALA A 112 5.26 -0.90 -9.76
C ALA A 112 6.35 -0.28 -8.88
N ASP A 113 5.98 0.36 -7.77
CA ASP A 113 6.90 1.07 -6.88
C ASP A 113 7.80 0.13 -6.04
N ALA A 114 7.39 -1.14 -5.86
CA ALA A 114 8.17 -2.18 -5.20
C ALA A 114 9.22 -2.84 -6.11
N THR A 115 9.07 -2.73 -7.44
CA THR A 115 10.01 -3.30 -8.43
C THR A 115 10.96 -2.26 -9.00
N GLU A 116 10.64 -0.97 -8.88
CA GLU A 116 11.56 0.11 -9.25
C GLU A 116 12.68 0.29 -8.20
N PRO A 117 13.96 0.04 -8.54
CA PRO A 117 15.07 0.36 -7.65
C PRO A 117 15.04 1.87 -7.37
N GLY A 118 15.05 2.25 -6.09
CA GLY A 118 14.92 3.65 -5.73
C GLY A 118 16.06 4.46 -6.35
N LYS A 119 15.74 5.52 -7.11
CA LYS A 119 16.74 6.47 -7.64
C LYS A 119 17.64 7.10 -6.56
N ASN A 120 17.26 6.97 -5.28
CA ASN A 120 17.98 7.45 -4.10
C ASN A 120 18.43 6.33 -3.13
N GLU A 121 18.35 5.06 -3.54
CA GLU A 121 18.79 3.92 -2.72
C GLU A 121 20.33 3.86 -2.78
N LYS A 122 20.99 4.88 -2.21
CA LYS A 122 22.45 4.90 -2.06
C LYS A 122 22.82 3.63 -1.30
N PRO A 123 23.77 2.82 -1.80
CA PRO A 123 24.30 1.70 -1.04
C PRO A 123 24.75 2.26 0.30
N ARG A 124 24.14 1.81 1.42
CA ARG A 124 24.68 2.08 2.75
C ARG A 124 26.12 1.58 2.71
N ARG A 125 27.09 2.50 2.61
CA ARG A 125 28.51 2.17 2.63
C ARG A 125 28.73 1.36 3.90
N ARG A 126 29.10 0.10 3.75
CA ARG A 126 29.55 -0.73 4.89
C ARG A 126 30.59 0.10 5.65
N PRO A 127 30.50 0.23 6.98
CA PRO A 127 31.58 0.83 7.74
C PRO A 127 32.85 0.04 7.40
N SER A 128 33.84 0.74 6.86
CA SER A 128 35.13 0.19 6.51
C SER A 128 35.70 -0.50 7.74
N ARG A 129 35.85 -1.82 7.64
CA ARG A 129 36.51 -2.65 8.66
C ARG A 129 37.87 -2.00 8.98
N PRO A 130 38.19 -1.70 10.25
CA PRO A 130 39.49 -1.14 10.58
C PRO A 130 40.57 -2.13 10.13
N ARG A 131 41.48 -1.67 9.27
CA ARG A 131 42.65 -2.46 8.86
C ARG A 131 43.58 -2.51 10.07
N LEU A 132 43.63 -3.66 10.75
CA LEU A 132 44.68 -3.96 11.70
C LEU A 132 46.01 -3.98 10.93
N HIS A 133 46.84 -2.96 11.11
CA HIS A 133 48.23 -2.98 10.68
C HIS A 133 48.99 -3.92 11.62
N VAL A 134 49.36 -5.09 11.11
CA VAL A 134 50.33 -5.96 11.79
C VAL A 134 51.70 -5.33 11.56
N VAL A 135 52.27 -4.76 12.61
CA VAL A 135 53.67 -4.33 12.63
C VAL A 135 54.52 -5.57 12.92
N THR A 136 55.16 -6.13 11.90
CA THR A 136 56.22 -7.13 12.10
C THR A 136 57.53 -6.40 12.42
N PRO A 137 58.19 -6.69 13.55
CA PRO A 137 59.54 -6.18 13.80
C PRO A 137 60.54 -6.89 12.87
N ALA A 138 61.44 -6.11 12.26
CA ALA A 138 62.53 -6.60 11.44
C ALA A 138 63.67 -7.18 12.32
N PRO A 139 64.48 -8.12 11.79
CA PRO A 139 65.55 -8.79 12.53
C PRO A 139 66.72 -7.87 12.92
#